data_AF-A0A3D6DW80-F1
#
_entry.id   AF-A0A3D6DW80-F1
#
_cell.length_a   1.000
_cell.length_b   1.000
_cell.length_c   1.000
_cell.angle_alpha   90.00
_cell.angle_beta   90.00
_cell.angle_gamma   90.00
#
_symmetry.space_group_name_H-M   'P 1'
#
loop_
_entity.id
_entity.type
_entity.pdbx_description
1 polymer ?
#
loop_
_entity_poly.entity_id
_entity_poly.type
_entity_poly.pdbx_seq_one_letter_code
_entity_poly.pdbx_strand_id
1 'polypeptide(L)' 'MRGKSGAIALILAGVLALAINLEVIEVDLARLFRTWWPLLLIALGIGVFLAPGTDQRTKPD' A
#
# COMPACT_ATOMS: atom_id res chain seq x y z
N MET A 1 -10.91 1.47 -22.04
CA MET A 1 -11.98 1.60 -21.02
C MET A 1 -11.44 2.23 -19.72
N ARG A 2 -10.63 3.30 -19.80
CA ARG A 2 -9.89 3.89 -18.68
C ARG A 2 -10.58 5.19 -18.26
N GLY A 3 -11.25 5.22 -17.11
CA GLY A 3 -11.85 6.46 -16.61
C GLY A 3 -12.89 6.31 -15.49
N LYS A 4 -13.66 5.21 -15.46
CA LYS A 4 -14.67 4.98 -14.42
C LYS A 4 -14.12 4.39 -13.12
N SER A 5 -13.00 3.69 -13.16
CA SER A 5 -12.45 2.97 -12.00
C SER A 5 -12.07 3.94 -10.87
N GLY A 6 -11.50 5.09 -11.20
CA GLY A 6 -11.14 6.12 -10.22
C GLY A 6 -12.37 6.75 -9.56
N ALA A 7 -13.42 7.05 -10.34
CA ALA A 7 -14.67 7.58 -9.81
C ALA A 7 -15.37 6.58 -8.88
N ILE A 8 -15.40 5.30 -9.25
CA ILE A 8 -15.97 4.23 -8.42
C ILE A 8 -15.17 4.10 -7.11
N ALA A 9 -13.83 4.11 -7.18
CA ALA A 9 -12.99 4.06 -5.99
C ALA A 9 -13.22 5.26 -5.06
N LEU A 10 -13.39 6.46 -5.63
CA LEU A 10 -13.66 7.68 -4.85
C LEU A 10 -15.02 7.63 -4.17
N ILE A 11 -16.06 7.17 -4.87
CA ILE A 11 -17.40 6.99 -4.29
C ILE A 11 -17.34 5.98 -3.14
N LEU A 12 -16.70 4.83 -3.32
CA LEU A 12 -16.57 3.82 -2.27
C LEU A 12 -15.79 4.36 -1.06
N ALA A 13 -14.71 5.10 -1.30
CA ALA A 13 -13.94 5.74 -0.22
C ALA A 13 -14.79 6.75 0.57
N GLY A 14 -15.58 7.58 -0.12
CA GLY A 14 -16.49 8.55 0.52
C GLY A 14 -17.61 7.88 1.34
N VAL A 15 -18.21 6.82 0.82
CA VAL A 15 -19.24 6.04 1.54
C VAL A 15 -18.64 5.39 2.79
N LEU A 16 -17.44 4.83 2.69
CA LEU A 16 -16.75 4.23 3.83
C LEU A 16 -16.47 5.28 4.91
N ALA A 17 -15.94 6.45 4.52
CA ALA A 17 -15.66 7.56 5.44
C ALA A 17 -16.94 8.07 6.12
N LEU A 18 -18.05 8.17 5.38
CA LEU A 18 -19.34 8.55 5.93
C LEU A 18 -19.86 7.53 6.94
N ALA A 19 -19.81 6.23 6.62
CA ALA A 19 -20.26 5.16 7.51
C ALA A 19 -19.46 5.13 8.84
N ILE A 20 -18.16 5.45 8.78
CA ILE A 20 -17.31 5.57 9.97
C ILE A 20 -17.70 6.80 10.81
N ASN A 21 -17.95 7.95 10.18
CA ASN A 21 -18.39 9.17 10.89
C ASN A 21 -19.77 9.03 11.52
N LEU A 22 -20.66 8.22 10.92
CA LEU A 22 -21.96 7.89 11.49
C LEU A 22 -21.88 6.80 12.57
N GLU A 23 -20.68 6.30 12.89
CA GLU A 23 -20.44 5.20 13.83
C GLU A 23 -21.21 3.91 13.47
N VAL A 24 -21.63 3.77 12.21
CA VAL A 24 -22.26 2.54 11.69
C VAL A 24 -21.25 1.40 11.67
N ILE A 25 -19.97 1.74 11.50
CA ILE A 25 -18.85 0.82 11.51
C ILE A 25 -17.71 1.45 12.32
N GLU A 26 -17.30 0.81 13.41
CA GLU A 26 -16.09 1.19 14.17
C GLU A 26 -14.84 0.74 13.41
N VAL A 27 -14.41 1.55 12.43
CA VAL A 27 -13.12 1.34 11.75
C VAL A 27 -12.17 2.44 12.15
N ASP A 28 -11.19 2.09 12.96
CA ASP A 28 -10.04 2.94 13.23
C ASP A 28 -9.08 2.88 12.03
N LEU A 29 -9.28 3.79 11.07
CA LEU A 29 -8.43 3.95 9.89
C LEU A 29 -6.96 4.11 10.29
N ALA A 30 -6.67 4.82 11.38
CA ALA A 30 -5.30 5.01 11.85
C ALA A 30 -4.70 3.69 12.35
N ARG A 31 -5.47 2.89 13.08
CA ARG A 31 -5.06 1.53 13.48
C ARG A 31 -4.84 0.64 12.28
N LEU A 32 -5.73 0.68 11.29
CA LEU A 32 -5.60 -0.09 10.05
C LEU A 32 -4.29 0.29 9.33
N PHE A 33 -4.10 1.57 9.00
CA PHE A 33 -2.85 2.04 8.36
C PHE A 33 -1.60 1.67 9.16
N ARG A 34 -1.65 1.79 10.49
CA ARG A 34 -0.53 1.44 11.38
C ARG A 34 -0.25 -0.07 11.45
N THR A 35 -1.27 -0.92 11.30
CA THR A 35 -1.11 -2.38 11.21
C THR A 35 -0.54 -2.82 9.86
N TRP A 36 -0.90 -2.15 8.77
CA TRP A 36 -0.44 -2.50 7.42
C TRP A 36 0.91 -1.88 7.04
N TRP A 37 1.30 -0.76 7.66
CA TRP A 37 2.60 -0.10 7.40
C TRP A 37 3.83 -1.02 7.55
N PRO A 38 3.93 -1.87 8.58
CA PRO A 38 5.04 -2.84 8.70
C PRO A 38 5.12 -3.81 7.52
N LEU A 39 4.00 -4.21 6.92
CA LEU A 39 3.99 -5.14 5.78
C LEU A 39 4.62 -4.50 4.53
N LEU A 40 4.40 -3.21 4.30
CA LEU A 40 5.06 -2.47 3.22
C LEU A 40 6.58 -2.44 3.40
N LEU A 41 7.06 -2.21 4.63
CA LEU A 41 8.49 -2.22 4.94
C LEU A 41 9.10 -3.61 4.75
N ILE A 42 8.39 -4.67 5.16
CA ILE A 42 8.81 -6.06 4.92
C ILE A 42 8.88 -6.34 3.41
N ALA A 43 7.85 -5.97 2.65
CA ALA A 43 7.84 -6.16 1.20
C ALA A 43 8.97 -5.39 0.50
N LEU A 44 9.27 -4.18 0.95
CA LEU A 44 10.39 -3.38 0.47
C LEU A 44 11.73 -4.04 0.82
N GLY A 45 11.91 -4.51 2.05
CA GLY A 45 13.10 -5.25 2.48
C GLY A 45 13.30 -6.54 1.68
N ILE A 46 12.23 -7.29 1.42
CA ILE A 46 12.25 -8.46 0.53
C ILE A 46 12.62 -8.07 -0.90
N GLY A 47 12.04 -6.99 -1.43
CA GLY A 47 12.36 -6.50 -2.77
C GLY A 47 13.84 -6.12 -2.93
N VAL A 48 14.43 -5.49 -1.90
CA VAL A 48 15.87 -5.19 -1.85
C VAL A 48 16.71 -6.45 -1.67
N PHE A 49 16.28 -7.40 -0.85
CA PHE A 49 17.00 -8.66 -0.63
C PHE A 49 17.01 -9.56 -1.88
N LEU A 50 15.89 -9.60 -2.60
CA LEU A 50 15.75 -10.33 -3.86
C LEU A 50 16.27 -9.55 -5.06
N ALA A 51 16.65 -8.28 -4.88
CA ALA A 51 17.32 -7.53 -5.93
C ALA A 51 18.62 -8.29 -6.26
N PRO A 52 18.80 -8.76 -7.51
CA PRO A 52 20.00 -9.48 -7.89
C PRO A 52 21.19 -8.59 -7.58
N GLY A 53 22.15 -9.09 -6.79
CA GLY A 53 23.42 -8.44 -6.63
C GLY A 53 23.98 -8.19 -8.02
N THR A 54 24.05 -6.93 -8.44
CA THR A 54 24.88 -6.56 -9.58
C THR A 54 26.32 -6.74 -9.11
N ASP A 55 26.76 -8.00 -9.03
CA ASP A 55 28.15 -8.40 -9.06
C ASP A 55 28.67 -7.97 -10.44
N GLN A 56 28.85 -6.66 -10.61
CA GLN A 56 29.82 -6.13 -11.54
C GLN A 56 31.18 -6.57 -10.99
N ARG A 57 31.53 -7.79 -11.39
CA ARG A 57 32.88 -8.32 -11.37
C ARG A 57 33.73 -7.40 -12.27
N THR A 58 34.07 -6.22 -11.78
CA THR A 58 35.06 -5.34 -12.40
C THR A 58 36.42 -5.94 -12.10
N LYS A 59 36.80 -6.89 -12.96
CA LYS A 59 38.20 -7.22 -13.17
C LYS A 59 38.64 -6.47 -14.43
N PRO A 60 39.56 -5.51 -14.29
CA PRO A 60 40.51 -5.19 -15.33
C PRO A 60 41.93 -5.33 -14.77
N ASP A 61 42.56 -6.42 -15.17
CA ASP A 61 43.91 -6.54 -15.72
C ASP A 61 44.95 -5.46 -15.37
#